data_AF-A0A857CE54-F1
#
_entry.id   AF-A0A857CE54-F1
#
_cell.length_a   1.000
_cell.length_b   1.000
_cell.length_c   1.000
_cell.angle_alpha   90.00
_cell.angle_beta   90.00
_cell.angle_gamma   90.00
#
_symmetry.space_group_name_H-M   'P 1'
#
loop_
_entity.id
_entity.type
_entity.pdbx_description
1 polymer ?
#
loop_
_entity_poly.entity_id
_entity_poly.type
_entity_poly.pdbx_seq_one_letter_code
_entity_poly.pdbx_strand_id
1 'polypeptide(L)'
;MPAIAVGLVAYFAFHALNGELGLVGKARIEHRYAELEKELAVVRGEREDLLRRVMLLRPESLDPDMIDERARASLNLVHSQELAILRPSRASAE
;
A
#
# COMPACT_ATOMS: atom_id res chain seq x y z
N MET A 1 6.18 25.25 58.18
CA MET A 1 6.92 24.35 57.27
C MET A 1 6.15 23.11 56.77
N PRO A 2 5.35 22.36 57.56
CA PRO A 2 4.66 21.16 57.04
C PRO A 2 3.57 21.47 55.98
N ALA A 3 2.88 22.61 56.10
CA ALA A 3 1.85 23.01 55.13
C ALA A 3 2.41 23.23 53.70
N ILE A 4 3.65 23.73 53.59
CA ILE A 4 4.32 23.93 52.30
C ILE A 4 4.62 22.57 51.64
N ALA A 5 5.10 21.61 52.43
CA ALA A 5 5.37 20.26 51.94
C ALA A 5 4.10 19.57 51.43
N VAL A 6 2.98 19.69 52.18
CA VAL A 6 1.67 19.16 51.74
C VAL A 6 1.22 19.82 50.43
N GLY A 7 1.38 21.14 50.30
CA GLY A 7 1.04 21.86 49.08
C GLY A 7 1.84 21.38 47.86
N LEU A 8 3.16 21.17 48.03
CA LEU A 8 4.01 20.63 46.96
C LEU A 8 3.58 19.21 46.54
N VAL A 9 3.32 18.33 47.51
CA VAL A 9 2.86 16.96 47.22
C VAL A 9 1.54 16.98 46.47
N ALA A 10 0.59 17.82 46.89
CA ALA A 10 -0.70 17.95 46.22
C ALA A 10 -0.54 18.46 44.76
N TYR A 11 0.33 19.45 44.55
CA TYR A 11 0.63 19.98 43.22
C TYR A 11 1.22 18.91 42.30
N PHE A 12 2.25 18.20 42.76
CA PHE A 12 2.86 17.12 41.98
C PHE A 12 1.90 15.95 41.75
N ALA A 13 1.09 15.57 42.73
CA ALA A 13 0.08 14.52 42.56
C ALA A 13 -0.97 14.89 41.50
N PHE A 14 -1.45 16.13 41.53
CA PHE A 14 -2.38 16.63 40.53
C PHE A 14 -1.77 16.61 39.12
N HIS A 15 -0.52 17.05 38.96
CA HIS A 15 0.19 17.03 37.68
C HIS A 15 0.64 15.62 37.24
N ALA A 16 0.91 14.70 38.15
CA ALA A 16 1.19 13.30 37.80
C ALA A 16 -0.04 12.60 37.21
N LEU A 17 -1.24 12.98 37.66
CA LEU A 17 -2.49 12.44 37.14
C LEU A 17 -2.94 13.13 35.84
N ASN A 18 -2.97 14.47 35.84
CA ASN A 18 -3.58 15.27 34.76
C ASN A 18 -2.58 15.92 33.80
N GLY A 19 -1.28 15.85 34.11
CA GLY A 19 -0.26 16.45 33.26
C GLY A 19 -0.18 15.77 31.90
N GLU A 20 0.38 16.49 30.93
CA GLU A 20 0.56 16.01 29.56
C GLU A 20 1.41 14.72 29.47
N LEU A 21 2.35 14.55 30.39
CA LEU A 21 3.15 13.33 30.57
C LEU A 21 2.71 12.50 31.79
N GLY A 22 1.56 12.83 32.38
CA GLY A 22 0.96 12.07 33.47
C GLY A 22 0.31 10.77 32.99
N LEU A 23 -0.39 10.09 33.90
CA LEU A 23 -1.04 8.80 33.61
C LEU A 23 -2.02 8.88 32.43
N VAL A 24 -2.84 9.94 32.36
CA VAL A 24 -3.77 10.15 31.25
C VAL A 24 -3.03 10.42 29.94
N GLY A 25 -1.96 11.22 29.99
CA GLY A 25 -1.11 11.52 28.85
C GLY A 25 -0.45 10.28 28.25
N LYS A 26 0.10 9.42 29.13
CA LYS A 26 0.66 8.12 28.74
C LYS A 26 -0.37 7.24 28.03
N ALA A 27 -1.56 7.08 28.62
CA ALA A 27 -2.61 6.26 28.01
C ALA A 27 -3.02 6.76 26.62
N ARG A 28 -3.09 8.09 26.43
CA ARG A 28 -3.38 8.70 25.13
C ARG A 28 -2.28 8.45 24.10
N ILE A 29 -1.01 8.54 24.50
CA ILE A 29 0.13 8.26 23.61
C ILE A 29 0.13 6.78 23.21
N GLU A 30 -0.09 5.87 24.16
CA GLU A 30 -0.17 4.43 23.88
C GLU A 30 -1.31 4.09 22.92
N HIS A 31 -2.48 4.73 23.09
CA HIS A 31 -3.59 4.59 22.15
C HIS A 31 -3.20 5.04 20.74
N ARG A 32 -2.61 6.24 20.62
CA ARG A 32 -2.19 6.79 19.32
C ARG A 32 -1.10 5.94 18.67
N TYR A 33 -0.20 5.39 19.46
CA TYR A 33 0.82 4.47 18.98
C TYR A 33 0.18 3.21 18.39
N ALA A 34 -0.78 2.61 19.10
CA ALA A 34 -1.51 1.43 18.61
C ALA A 34 -2.32 1.72 17.34
N GLU A 35 -2.91 2.92 17.20
CA GLU A 35 -3.58 3.34 15.96
C GLU A 35 -2.61 3.46 14.80
N LEU A 36 -1.48 4.15 15.00
CA LEU A 36 -0.44 4.31 13.98
C LEU A 36 0.18 2.97 13.56
N GLU A 37 0.34 2.04 14.49
CA GLU A 37 0.83 0.70 14.18
C GLU A 37 -0.13 -0.08 13.27
N LYS A 38 -1.44 0.08 13.47
CA LYS A 38 -2.46 -0.49 12.58
C LYS A 38 -2.41 0.14 11.19
N GLU A 39 -2.33 1.47 11.11
CA GLU A 39 -2.21 2.19 9.84
C GLU A 39 -0.96 1.77 9.08
N LEU A 40 0.17 1.65 9.79
CA LEU A 40 1.43 1.17 9.24
C LEU A 40 1.30 -0.25 8.67
N ALA A 41 0.61 -1.15 9.37
CA ALA A 41 0.39 -2.51 8.91
C ALA A 41 -0.43 -2.55 7.60
N VAL A 42 -1.47 -1.71 7.50
CA VAL A 42 -2.29 -1.59 6.29
C VAL A 42 -1.44 -1.11 5.11
N VAL A 43 -0.76 0.02 5.25
CA VAL A 43 0.04 0.62 4.17
C VAL A 43 1.20 -0.30 3.75
N ARG A 44 1.79 -1.05 4.69
CA ARG A 44 2.79 -2.07 4.37
C ARG A 44 2.22 -3.21 3.53
N GLY A 45 1.03 -3.70 3.88
CA GLY A 45 0.34 -4.72 3.09
C GLY A 45 0.05 -4.25 1.67
N GLU A 46 -0.47 -3.03 1.51
CA GLU A 46 -0.69 -2.43 0.19
C GLU A 46 0.60 -2.31 -0.63
N ARG A 47 1.69 -1.90 0.02
CA ARG A 47 3.01 -1.83 -0.62
C ARG A 47 3.48 -3.20 -1.08
N GLU A 48 3.34 -4.24 -0.26
CA GLU A 48 3.73 -5.60 -0.62
C GLU A 48 2.92 -6.14 -1.80
N ASP A 49 1.62 -5.87 -1.83
CA ASP A 49 0.73 -6.24 -2.94
C ASP A 49 1.14 -5.56 -4.25
N LEU A 50 1.43 -4.26 -4.19
CA LEU A 50 1.92 -3.50 -5.33
C LEU A 50 3.28 -4.02 -5.80
N LEU A 51 4.20 -4.31 -4.88
CA LEU A 51 5.50 -4.88 -5.23
C LEU A 51 5.37 -6.22 -5.92
N ARG A 52 4.47 -7.11 -5.47
CA ARG A 52 4.19 -8.38 -6.15
C ARG A 52 3.71 -8.14 -7.58
N ARG A 53 2.78 -7.20 -7.79
CA ARG A 53 2.29 -6.84 -9.14
C ARG A 53 3.40 -6.26 -10.02
N VAL A 54 4.23 -5.37 -9.48
CA VAL A 54 5.36 -4.78 -10.21
C VAL A 54 6.37 -5.86 -10.59
N MET A 55 6.67 -6.80 -9.70
CA MET A 55 7.56 -7.93 -10.01
C MET A 55 7.04 -8.77 -11.18
N LEU A 56 5.72 -9.00 -11.25
CA LEU A 56 5.08 -9.69 -12.38
C LEU A 56 5.10 -8.89 -13.69
N LEU A 57 5.47 -7.62 -13.67
CA LEU A 57 5.55 -6.75 -14.85
C LEU A 57 7.01 -6.46 -15.25
N ARG A 58 7.98 -7.06 -14.57
CA ARG A 58 9.39 -6.81 -14.83
C ARG A 58 9.83 -7.47 -16.15
N PRO A 59 10.47 -6.72 -17.06
CA PRO A 59 10.92 -7.23 -18.35
C PRO A 59 11.99 -8.31 -18.23
N GLU A 60 12.70 -8.44 -17.10
CA GLU A 60 13.62 -9.56 -16.89
C GLU A 60 12.88 -10.91 -16.70
N SER A 61 11.57 -10.87 -16.43
CA SER A 61 10.68 -12.03 -16.32
C SER A 61 9.63 -12.12 -17.45
N LEU A 62 9.46 -11.05 -18.24
CA LEU A 62 8.55 -11.02 -19.38
C LEU A 62 9.37 -11.12 -20.67
N ASP A 63 9.12 -12.16 -21.45
CA ASP A 63 9.68 -12.32 -22.79
C ASP A 63 9.21 -11.16 -23.70
N PRO A 64 10.13 -10.33 -24.24
CA PRO A 64 9.79 -9.23 -25.14
C PRO A 64 8.97 -9.68 -26.36
N ASP A 65 9.24 -10.88 -26.88
CA ASP A 65 8.54 -11.43 -28.05
C ASP A 65 7.07 -11.72 -27.70
N MET A 66 6.80 -12.17 -26.47
CA MET A 66 5.44 -12.37 -25.98
C MET A 66 4.66 -11.06 -25.83
N ILE A 67 5.32 -9.95 -25.50
CA ILE A 67 4.69 -8.62 -25.45
C ILE A 67 4.36 -8.14 -26.87
N ASP A 68 5.28 -8.28 -27.82
CA ASP A 68 5.08 -7.85 -29.20
C ASP A 68 3.94 -8.64 -29.88
N GLU A 69 3.92 -9.96 -29.71
CA GLU A 69 2.82 -10.81 -30.22
C GLU A 69 1.46 -10.40 -29.65
N ARG A 70 1.39 -10.08 -28.35
CA ARG A 70 0.15 -9.67 -27.70
C ARG A 70 -0.29 -8.25 -28.09
N ALA A 71 0.66 -7.35 -28.34
CA ALA A 71 0.40 -6.02 -28.89
C ALA A 71 -0.16 -6.12 -30.33
N ARG A 72 0.43 -6.97 -31.18
CA ARG A 72 -0.05 -7.22 -32.55
C ARG A 72 -1.44 -7.85 -32.57
N ALA A 73 -1.67 -8.87 -31.75
CA ALA A 73 -2.97 -9.54 -31.64
C ALA A 73 -4.09 -8.59 -31.16
N SER A 74 -3.78 -7.66 -30.24
CA SER A 74 -4.78 -6.73 -29.71
C SER A 74 -5.02 -5.50 -30.60
N LEU A 75 -3.98 -5.02 -31.28
CA LEU A 75 -4.06 -3.82 -32.14
C LEU A 75 -4.31 -4.15 -33.61
N ASN A 76 -4.46 -5.43 -33.96
CA ASN A 76 -4.58 -5.93 -35.33
C ASN A 76 -3.48 -5.37 -36.26
N LEU A 77 -2.27 -5.22 -35.70
CA LEU A 77 -1.11 -4.66 -36.37
C LEU A 77 -0.26 -5.79 -36.95
N VAL A 78 0.13 -5.64 -38.22
CA VAL A 78 1.05 -6.54 -38.94
C VAL A 78 2.29 -5.74 -39.32
N HIS A 79 3.49 -6.33 -39.21
CA HIS A 79 4.71 -5.62 -39.58
C HIS A 79 4.77 -5.39 -41.10
N SER A 80 5.50 -4.36 -41.56
CA SER A 80 5.57 -3.99 -42.99
C SER A 80 6.19 -5.07 -43.87
N GLN A 81 6.87 -6.06 -43.28
CA GLN A 81 7.48 -7.21 -43.97
C GLN A 81 6.69 -8.52 -43.78
N GLU A 82 5.49 -8.47 -43.23
CA GLU A 82 4.66 -9.65 -42.94
C GLU A 82 3.45 -9.77 -43.88
N LEU A 83 3.07 -11.00 -44.22
CA LEU A 83 1.98 -11.29 -45.15
C LEU A 83 0.67 -11.61 -44.39
N ALA A 84 -0.34 -10.75 -44.52
CA ALA A 84 -1.67 -11.01 -43.97
C ALA A 84 -2.49 -11.93 -44.92
N ILE A 85 -2.80 -13.15 -44.46
CA ILE A 85 -3.64 -14.10 -45.21
C ILE A 85 -5.08 -13.98 -44.71
N LEU A 86 -5.93 -13.28 -45.47
CA LEU A 86 -7.38 -13.25 -45.25
C LEU A 86 -8.00 -14.58 -45.69
N ARG A 87 -8.50 -15.37 -44.74
CA ARG A 87 -9.25 -16.58 -45.09
C ARG A 87 -10.67 -16.18 -45.50
N PRO A 88 -11.20 -16.73 -46.61
CA PRO A 88 -12.61 -16.52 -46.95
C PRO A 88 -13.48 -17.04 -45.81
N SER A 89 -14.37 -16.20 -45.29
CA SER A 89 -15.42 -16.69 -44.40
C SER A 89 -16.21 -17.70 -45.21
N ARG A 90 -16.28 -18.95 -44.77
CA ARG A 90 -17.31 -19.88 -45.26
C ARG A 90 -18.65 -19.38 -44.73
N ALA A 91 -19.15 -18.30 -45.34
CA ALA A 91 -20.57 -18.00 -45.32
C ALA A 91 -21.20 -19.15 -46.10
N SER A 92 -21.80 -20.04 -45.31
CA SER A 92 -22.57 -21.20 -45.69
C SER A 92 -23.39 -20.88 -46.94
N ALA A 93 -23.05 -21.53 -48.04
CA ALA A 93 -24.02 -21.75 -49.10
C ALA A 93 -25.03 -22.78 -48.54
N GLU A 94 -26.14 -22.27 -48.04
CA GLU A 94 -27.44 -22.95 -48.12
C GLU A 94 -28.31 -22.17 -49.09
#